data_AF-A0A1F9PQ57-F1
#
_entry.id   AF-A0A1F9PQ57-F1
#
_cell.length_a   1.000
_cell.length_b   1.000
_cell.length_c   1.000
_cell.angle_alpha   90.00
_cell.angle_beta   90.00
_cell.angle_gamma   90.00
#
_symmetry.space_group_name_H-M   'P 1'
#
loop_
_entity.id
_entity.type
_entity.pdbx_description
1 polymer ?
#
loop_
_entity_poly.entity_id
_entity_poly.type
_entity_poly.pdbx_seq_one_letter_code
_entity_poly.pdbx_strand_id
1 'polypeptide(L)'
;MSDGSLGVGKMFQEKTANLEAPPCQPAATAFSLVLTGKGCSLDTAMTDVRILGWLLLLTLLPLLAGCLAPGVGEDPAIRKVAVVSLTVSNWRGIGINGMFGTASSEQIVQAGTAELLRISEEELSKRWQVVPTQNFNAAPAFRNLEAAASYRVLTPLVVGAPLPVFAPTIKDLLKGNIDAEKARALCTVLGVDAVVIIFSDWTTKTGSMFPTIKAVTKNVVTIWDAKGNKRFAERRDMVGKKAIGSHRLYELSEETLGEWISTYQASFAALMPPIR
;
A
#
# COMPACT_ATOMS: atom_id res chain seq x y z
N MET A 1 -42.95 -2.48 44.43
CA MET A 1 -44.22 -2.60 43.67
C MET A 1 -44.12 -1.68 42.47
N SER A 2 -44.61 -2.17 41.33
CA SER A 2 -44.70 -1.50 40.02
C SER A 2 -43.53 -1.71 39.05
N ASP A 3 -43.61 -2.88 38.42
CA ASP A 3 -43.37 -3.28 37.02
C ASP A 3 -43.15 -2.22 35.93
N GLY A 4 -42.42 -2.65 34.89
CA GLY A 4 -42.40 -2.06 33.55
C GLY A 4 -41.21 -2.57 32.72
N SER A 5 -41.25 -3.82 32.25
CA SER A 5 -41.40 -4.19 30.83
C SER A 5 -40.44 -3.50 29.86
N LEU A 6 -39.56 -4.28 29.21
CA LEU A 6 -39.20 -4.10 27.80
C LEU A 6 -38.65 -5.44 27.26
N GLY A 7 -39.44 -6.06 26.38
CA GLY A 7 -39.12 -7.31 25.71
C GLY A 7 -38.07 -7.12 24.62
N VAL A 8 -37.10 -8.03 24.57
CA VAL A 8 -36.11 -8.10 23.50
C VAL A 8 -36.55 -9.15 22.49
N GLY A 9 -36.84 -8.66 21.29
CA GLY A 9 -37.29 -9.43 20.14
C GLY A 9 -36.22 -10.36 19.57
N LYS A 10 -36.72 -11.51 19.07
CA LYS A 10 -36.06 -12.41 18.13
C LYS A 10 -35.68 -11.67 16.85
N MET A 11 -34.51 -11.99 16.28
CA MET A 11 -34.32 -12.40 14.88
C MET A 11 -32.86 -12.17 14.49
N PHE A 12 -32.13 -13.25 14.15
CA PHE A 12 -31.24 -13.27 13.00
C PHE A 12 -31.03 -14.74 12.62
N GLN A 13 -31.72 -15.17 11.56
CA GLN A 13 -31.38 -16.41 10.86
C GLN A 13 -30.28 -16.09 9.84
N GLU A 14 -29.16 -16.76 10.00
CA GLU A 14 -28.00 -16.70 9.10
C GLU A 14 -28.27 -17.61 7.91
N LYS A 15 -28.48 -17.00 6.74
CA LYS A 15 -28.68 -17.69 5.45
C LYS A 15 -27.31 -17.84 4.78
N THR A 16 -26.72 -19.03 4.88
CA THR A 16 -25.51 -19.42 4.16
C THR A 16 -25.86 -19.68 2.69
N ALA A 17 -25.42 -18.79 1.80
CA ALA A 17 -25.48 -19.01 0.35
C ALA A 17 -24.14 -19.57 -0.13
N ASN A 18 -24.17 -20.82 -0.59
CA ASN A 18 -23.10 -21.46 -1.34
C ASN A 18 -22.87 -20.71 -2.66
N LEU A 19 -21.65 -20.21 -2.86
CA LEU A 19 -21.16 -19.71 -4.14
C LEU A 19 -20.28 -20.80 -4.77
N GLU A 20 -20.85 -21.53 -5.72
CA GLU A 20 -20.11 -22.43 -6.61
C GLU A 20 -19.26 -21.60 -7.58
N ALA A 21 -17.98 -21.98 -7.72
CA ALA A 21 -17.06 -21.40 -8.69
C ALA A 21 -17.23 -22.07 -10.06
N PRO A 22 -17.23 -21.31 -11.17
CA PRO A 22 -17.26 -21.89 -12.51
C PRO A 22 -15.89 -22.50 -12.89
N PRO A 23 -15.86 -23.61 -13.65
CA PRO A 23 -14.62 -24.24 -14.08
C PRO A 23 -13.94 -23.46 -15.22
N CYS A 24 -12.65 -23.14 -15.04
CA CYS A 24 -11.75 -22.67 -16.09
C CYS A 24 -11.50 -23.78 -17.12
N GLN A 25 -11.94 -23.59 -18.36
CA GLN A 25 -11.51 -24.38 -19.51
C GLN A 25 -10.34 -23.67 -20.22
N PRO A 26 -9.20 -24.33 -20.47
CA PRO A 26 -8.20 -23.81 -21.39
C PRO A 26 -8.58 -24.16 -22.84
N ALA A 27 -8.82 -23.14 -23.66
CA ALA A 27 -8.88 -23.28 -25.11
C ALA A 27 -7.47 -23.54 -25.66
N ALA A 28 -7.18 -24.80 -26.00
CA ALA A 28 -5.99 -25.19 -26.74
C ALA A 28 -6.26 -25.05 -28.24
N THR A 29 -5.79 -23.96 -28.85
CA THR A 29 -5.83 -23.77 -30.30
C THR A 29 -4.64 -24.49 -30.92
N ALA A 30 -4.85 -25.69 -31.45
CA ALA A 30 -3.85 -26.43 -32.21
C ALA A 30 -3.73 -25.83 -33.62
N PHE A 31 -2.58 -25.22 -33.93
CA PHE A 31 -2.23 -24.77 -35.28
C PHE A 31 -1.58 -25.94 -36.03
N SER A 32 -2.28 -26.51 -37.02
CA SER A 32 -1.74 -27.54 -37.91
C SER A 32 -1.03 -26.88 -39.09
N LEU A 33 0.30 -27.01 -39.15
CA LEU A 33 1.10 -26.55 -40.29
C LEU A 33 1.15 -27.67 -41.34
N VAL A 34 0.41 -27.50 -42.43
CA VAL A 34 0.47 -28.40 -43.60
C VAL A 34 1.67 -28.01 -44.46
N LEU A 35 2.74 -28.79 -44.41
CA LEU A 35 3.88 -28.68 -45.33
C LEU A 35 3.56 -29.47 -46.61
N THR A 36 3.21 -28.75 -47.67
CA THR A 36 3.13 -29.32 -49.02
C THR A 36 4.54 -29.32 -49.64
N GLY A 37 5.10 -30.51 -49.80
CA GLY A 37 6.40 -30.71 -50.46
C GLY A 37 6.28 -30.55 -51.97
N LYS A 38 6.96 -29.55 -52.52
CA LYS A 38 7.40 -29.54 -53.93
C LYS A 38 8.92 -29.65 -53.94
N GLY A 39 9.40 -30.71 -54.59
CA GLY A 39 10.83 -30.91 -54.84
C GLY A 39 11.39 -29.79 -55.70
N CYS A 40 12.50 -29.21 -55.25
CA CYS A 40 13.33 -28.32 -56.04
C CYS A 40 14.81 -28.66 -55.80
N SER A 41 15.49 -28.83 -56.93
CA SER A 41 16.92 -29.00 -57.18
C SER A 41 17.88 -28.57 -56.07
N LEU A 42 18.73 -29.51 -55.61
CA LEU A 42 20.01 -29.19 -54.97
C LEU A 42 20.88 -28.50 -56.03
N ASP A 43 21.13 -27.19 -55.90
CA ASP A 43 22.36 -26.52 -56.37
C ASP A 43 22.38 -25.00 -56.09
N THR A 44 21.36 -24.45 -55.41
CA THR A 44 21.31 -23.02 -55.03
C THR A 44 21.15 -22.78 -53.52
N ALA A 45 21.59 -23.72 -52.68
CA ALA A 45 21.16 -23.80 -51.28
C ALA A 45 22.02 -23.05 -50.25
N MET A 46 23.07 -22.31 -50.65
CA MET A 46 24.04 -21.75 -49.67
C MET A 46 23.92 -20.24 -49.39
N THR A 47 23.14 -19.49 -50.18
CA THR A 47 22.91 -18.05 -49.96
C THR A 47 21.57 -17.72 -49.30
N ASP A 48 20.59 -18.62 -49.35
CA ASP A 48 19.23 -18.35 -48.84
C ASP A 48 19.01 -18.62 -47.34
N VAL A 49 19.88 -19.41 -46.71
CA VAL A 49 19.78 -19.70 -45.26
C VAL A 49 20.03 -18.44 -44.42
N ARG A 50 20.82 -17.49 -44.93
CA ARG A 50 21.10 -16.22 -44.24
C ARG A 50 19.88 -15.31 -44.25
N ILE A 51 19.18 -15.19 -45.38
CA ILE A 51 18.03 -14.28 -45.51
C ILE A 51 16.84 -14.78 -44.68
N LEU A 52 16.61 -16.10 -44.65
CA LEU A 52 15.56 -16.70 -43.82
C LEU A 52 15.86 -16.55 -42.31
N GLY A 53 17.15 -16.67 -41.92
CA GLY A 53 17.58 -16.47 -40.53
C GLY A 53 17.36 -15.03 -40.03
N TRP A 54 17.63 -14.02 -40.86
CA TRP A 54 17.38 -12.61 -40.52
C TRP A 54 15.88 -12.29 -40.42
N LEU A 55 15.04 -12.87 -41.30
CA LEU A 55 13.58 -12.70 -41.22
C LEU A 55 13.00 -13.33 -39.94
N LEU A 56 13.48 -14.51 -39.54
CA LEU A 56 13.02 -15.18 -38.33
C LEU A 56 13.45 -14.42 -37.06
N LEU A 57 14.66 -13.84 -37.06
CA LEU A 57 15.18 -13.01 -35.97
C LEU A 57 14.40 -11.69 -35.81
N LEU A 58 13.97 -11.07 -36.93
CA LEU A 58 13.14 -9.85 -36.93
C LEU A 58 11.70 -10.10 -36.44
N THR A 59 11.15 -11.29 -36.67
CA THR A 59 9.81 -11.66 -36.17
C THR A 59 9.78 -12.05 -34.68
N LEU A 60 10.92 -12.44 -34.09
CA LEU A 60 11.01 -12.81 -32.67
C LEU A 60 11.25 -11.61 -31.73
N LEU A 61 11.77 -10.48 -32.24
CA LEU A 61 12.01 -9.29 -31.41
C LEU A 61 10.75 -8.66 -30.78
N PRO A 62 9.57 -8.56 -31.44
CA PRO A 62 8.40 -7.94 -30.82
C PRO A 62 7.73 -8.81 -29.73
N LEU A 63 8.01 -10.12 -29.67
CA LEU A 63 7.48 -11.02 -28.63
C LEU A 63 8.27 -10.93 -27.31
N LEU A 64 9.51 -10.40 -27.34
CA LEU A 64 10.32 -10.11 -26.16
C LEU A 64 10.12 -8.68 -25.63
N ALA A 65 9.35 -7.84 -26.31
CA ALA A 65 8.70 -6.67 -25.70
C ALA A 65 7.53 -7.10 -24.78
N GLY A 66 7.73 -8.23 -24.08
CA GLY A 66 6.81 -8.77 -23.12
C GLY A 66 6.54 -7.73 -22.04
N CYS A 67 5.25 -7.46 -21.84
CA CYS A 67 4.64 -7.06 -20.57
C CYS A 67 5.64 -6.55 -19.53
N LEU A 68 6.16 -5.34 -19.74
CA LEU A 68 6.50 -4.49 -18.60
C LEU A 68 5.18 -4.31 -17.88
N ALA A 69 4.98 -5.09 -16.81
CA ALA A 69 3.89 -4.87 -15.88
C ALA A 69 3.83 -3.36 -15.63
N PRO A 70 2.70 -2.69 -15.86
CA PRO A 70 2.63 -1.24 -15.78
C PRO A 70 3.09 -0.83 -14.39
N GLY A 71 4.35 -0.39 -14.28
CA GLY A 71 4.89 0.13 -13.04
C GLY A 71 4.03 1.33 -12.71
N VAL A 72 3.39 1.32 -11.52
CA VAL A 72 2.54 2.39 -10.96
C VAL A 72 2.14 3.39 -12.03
N GLY A 73 1.21 2.99 -12.90
CA GLY A 73 0.99 3.66 -14.18
C GLY A 73 0.95 5.16 -13.96
N GLU A 74 1.95 5.86 -14.48
CA GLU A 74 1.99 7.31 -14.44
C GLU A 74 0.67 7.78 -15.05
N ASP A 75 -0.26 8.20 -14.21
CA ASP A 75 -1.39 8.96 -14.69
C ASP A 75 -0.82 10.36 -14.93
N PRO A 76 -0.57 10.78 -16.19
CA PRO A 76 -0.02 12.11 -16.46
C PRO A 76 -0.93 13.22 -15.95
N ALA A 77 -2.18 12.91 -15.58
CA ALA A 77 -3.09 13.84 -14.94
C ALA A 77 -2.71 14.16 -13.48
N ILE A 78 -1.94 13.32 -12.78
CA ILE A 78 -1.53 13.56 -11.40
C ILE A 78 -0.18 14.27 -11.38
N ARG A 79 -0.19 15.56 -11.06
CA ARG A 79 1.03 16.38 -10.92
C ARG A 79 1.24 16.87 -9.50
N LYS A 80 0.14 17.03 -8.75
CA LYS A 80 0.13 17.59 -7.40
C LYS A 80 -0.63 16.69 -6.43
N VAL A 81 -0.01 16.35 -5.30
CA VAL A 81 -0.55 15.40 -4.32
C VAL A 81 -0.46 15.92 -2.89
N ALA A 82 -1.25 15.35 -1.97
CA ALA A 82 -1.16 15.62 -0.53
C ALA A 82 -1.34 14.34 0.28
N VAL A 83 -0.53 14.15 1.33
CA VAL A 83 -0.76 13.10 2.32
C VAL A 83 -1.83 13.59 3.30
N VAL A 84 -3.02 13.01 3.20
CA VAL A 84 -4.17 13.46 4.00
C VAL A 84 -4.41 12.59 5.22
N SER A 85 -3.95 11.33 5.19
CA SER A 85 -4.06 10.44 6.34
C SER A 85 -2.86 9.50 6.40
N LEU A 86 -2.27 9.42 7.58
CA LEU A 86 -1.21 8.46 7.93
C LEU A 86 -1.58 7.86 9.28
N THR A 87 -1.80 6.56 9.30
CA THR A 87 -2.16 5.82 10.50
C THR A 87 -1.17 4.69 10.75
N VAL A 88 -0.76 4.54 12.00
CA VAL A 88 0.12 3.47 12.45
C VAL A 88 -0.61 2.59 13.45
N SER A 89 -0.69 1.29 13.17
CA SER A 89 -1.20 0.30 14.11
C SER A 89 -0.04 -0.44 14.79
N ASN A 90 -0.24 -0.82 16.05
CA ASN A 90 0.69 -1.61 16.85
C ASN A 90 0.10 -2.98 17.28
N TRP A 91 -0.94 -3.47 16.59
CA TRP A 91 -1.87 -4.52 17.03
C TRP A 91 -1.24 -5.87 17.43
N ARG A 92 0.03 -6.18 17.08
CA ARG A 92 0.51 -7.58 17.11
C ARG A 92 1.94 -7.89 17.54
N GLY A 93 2.77 -6.94 17.94
CA GLY A 93 4.20 -7.30 18.08
C GLY A 93 5.05 -6.43 18.97
N ILE A 94 4.67 -5.17 19.16
CA ILE A 94 5.18 -4.35 20.26
C ILE A 94 4.60 -4.94 21.52
N GLY A 95 5.34 -5.89 22.11
CA GLY A 95 5.07 -6.40 23.44
C GLY A 95 5.07 -5.21 24.38
N ILE A 96 3.88 -4.65 24.59
CA ILE A 96 3.57 -3.54 25.50
C ILE A 96 3.66 -4.02 26.97
N ASN A 97 4.52 -5.01 27.24
CA ASN A 97 4.89 -5.44 28.58
C ASN A 97 6.06 -4.61 29.14
N GLY A 98 6.72 -3.83 28.28
CA GLY A 98 7.60 -2.72 28.68
C GLY A 98 6.86 -1.39 28.56
N MET A 99 5.97 -1.12 29.50
CA MET A 99 5.59 0.24 29.93
C MET A 99 5.26 1.27 28.82
N PHE A 100 4.22 1.03 28.01
CA PHE A 100 3.39 2.17 27.59
C PHE A 100 2.60 2.60 28.80
N GLY A 101 3.09 3.65 29.44
CA GLY A 101 2.59 4.16 30.72
C GLY A 101 3.51 5.25 31.25
N THR A 102 4.78 5.27 30.81
CA THR A 102 5.61 6.47 30.93
C THR A 102 5.38 7.39 29.75
N ALA A 103 5.32 8.69 30.01
CA ALA A 103 5.21 9.73 29.00
C ALA A 103 6.29 9.64 27.90
N SER A 104 7.43 9.00 28.19
CA SER A 104 8.55 8.80 27.26
C SER A 104 8.20 7.91 26.06
N SER A 105 7.52 6.78 26.27
CA SER A 105 7.23 5.81 25.20
C SER A 105 6.24 6.38 24.17
N GLU A 106 5.25 7.14 24.64
CA GLU A 106 4.29 7.83 23.79
C GLU A 106 4.96 8.94 22.96
N GLN A 107 5.84 9.72 23.58
CA GLN A 107 6.63 10.75 22.87
C GLN A 107 7.53 10.15 21.79
N ILE A 108 8.23 9.05 22.10
CA ILE A 108 9.09 8.34 21.14
C ILE A 108 8.27 7.87 19.93
N VAL A 109 7.13 7.22 20.17
CA VAL A 109 6.24 6.76 19.10
C VAL A 109 5.65 7.92 18.30
N GLN A 110 5.25 9.00 18.98
CA GLN A 110 4.71 10.19 18.33
C GLN A 110 5.74 10.90 17.45
N ALA A 111 7.00 10.96 17.89
CA ALA A 111 8.11 11.44 17.06
C ALA A 111 8.32 10.52 15.84
N GLY A 112 8.22 9.20 16.05
CA GLY A 112 8.29 8.21 14.97
C GLY A 112 7.20 8.38 13.91
N THR A 113 5.94 8.65 14.30
CA THR A 113 4.86 8.87 13.32
C THR A 113 5.03 10.17 12.55
N ALA A 114 5.53 11.24 13.19
CA ALA A 114 5.88 12.48 12.50
C ALA A 114 7.00 12.26 11.47
N GLU A 115 8.02 11.46 11.83
CA GLU A 115 9.09 11.10 10.91
C GLU A 115 8.59 10.26 9.71
N LEU A 116 7.63 9.36 9.93
CA LEU A 116 6.99 8.64 8.81
C LEU A 116 6.30 9.57 7.82
N LEU A 117 5.60 10.61 8.32
CA LEU A 117 4.95 11.59 7.48
C LEU A 117 6.00 12.36 6.65
N ARG A 118 7.07 12.83 7.30
CA ARG A 118 8.18 13.52 6.63
C ARG A 118 8.79 12.67 5.51
N ILE A 119 9.09 11.39 5.81
CA ILE A 119 9.60 10.43 4.82
C ILE A 119 8.61 10.23 3.66
N SER A 120 7.32 10.12 3.96
CA SER A 120 6.28 9.94 2.94
C SER A 120 6.25 11.12 1.97
N GLU A 121 6.22 12.34 2.51
CA GLU A 121 6.21 13.57 1.71
C GLU A 121 7.51 13.71 0.90
N GLU A 122 8.66 13.41 1.48
CA GLU A 122 9.95 13.41 0.80
C GLU A 122 9.98 12.43 -0.37
N GLU A 123 9.57 11.17 -0.16
CA GLU A 123 9.55 10.16 -1.22
C GLU A 123 8.54 10.48 -2.33
N LEU A 124 7.35 11.01 -1.98
CA LEU A 124 6.36 11.47 -2.95
C LEU A 124 6.85 12.67 -3.76
N SER A 125 7.64 13.57 -3.14
CA SER A 125 8.16 14.78 -3.79
C SER A 125 9.14 14.49 -4.94
N LYS A 126 9.70 13.28 -4.98
CA LYS A 126 10.56 12.82 -6.08
C LYS A 126 9.80 12.65 -7.40
N ARG A 127 8.47 12.63 -7.36
CA ARG A 127 7.60 12.39 -8.53
C ARG A 127 6.56 13.49 -8.75
N TRP A 128 6.02 14.04 -7.66
CA TRP A 128 4.90 14.97 -7.70
C TRP A 128 5.19 16.24 -6.91
N GLN A 129 4.48 17.31 -7.22
CA GLN A 129 4.42 18.48 -6.35
C GLN A 129 3.61 18.10 -5.09
N VAL A 130 4.28 17.92 -3.96
CA VAL A 130 3.62 17.61 -2.69
C VAL A 130 3.16 18.92 -2.03
N VAL A 131 1.89 18.97 -1.63
CA VAL A 131 1.39 19.99 -0.69
C VAL A 131 1.69 19.50 0.72
N PRO A 132 2.54 20.21 1.48
CA PRO A 132 2.88 19.80 2.83
C PRO A 132 1.65 19.75 3.73
N THR A 133 1.49 18.67 4.49
CA THR A 133 0.39 18.45 5.43
C THR A 133 0.29 19.56 6.47
N GLN A 134 1.42 20.13 6.88
CA GLN A 134 1.47 21.27 7.81
C GLN A 134 0.69 22.50 7.31
N ASN A 135 0.51 22.66 5.99
CA ASN A 135 -0.16 23.81 5.41
C ASN A 135 -1.69 23.73 5.51
N PHE A 136 -2.26 22.54 5.71
CA PHE A 136 -3.71 22.34 5.67
C PHE A 136 -4.29 21.54 6.85
N ASN A 137 -3.47 20.87 7.67
CA ASN A 137 -3.99 20.03 8.75
C ASN A 137 -4.90 20.78 9.73
N ALA A 138 -4.62 22.05 10.00
CA ALA A 138 -5.43 22.90 10.88
C ALA A 138 -6.62 23.58 10.19
N ALA A 139 -6.77 23.45 8.86
CA ALA A 139 -7.81 24.15 8.12
C ALA A 139 -9.21 23.56 8.40
N PRO A 140 -10.21 24.35 8.81
CA PRO A 140 -11.55 23.83 9.12
C PRO A 140 -12.20 23.07 7.96
N ALA A 141 -12.03 23.55 6.73
CA ALA A 141 -12.56 22.90 5.53
C ALA A 141 -12.02 21.47 5.34
N PHE A 142 -10.77 21.22 5.75
CA PHE A 142 -10.16 19.89 5.72
C PHE A 142 -10.65 19.03 6.89
N ARG A 143 -10.67 19.60 8.10
CA ARG A 143 -11.10 18.90 9.33
C ARG A 143 -12.54 18.43 9.28
N ASN A 144 -13.45 19.20 8.68
CA ASN A 144 -14.86 18.84 8.58
C ASN A 144 -15.14 17.60 7.70
N LEU A 145 -14.12 17.10 6.98
CA LEU A 145 -14.22 15.88 6.17
C LEU A 145 -13.82 14.61 6.93
N GLU A 146 -13.29 14.75 8.16
CA GLU A 146 -12.87 13.64 9.02
C GLU A 146 -14.01 12.63 9.24
N ALA A 147 -13.68 11.34 9.24
CA ALA A 147 -14.67 10.32 9.56
C ALA A 147 -15.01 10.39 11.05
N ALA A 148 -16.30 10.22 11.39
CA ALA A 148 -16.73 10.17 12.80
C ALA A 148 -16.22 8.92 13.56
N ALA A 149 -15.58 7.98 12.86
CA ALA A 149 -15.09 6.73 13.45
C ALA A 149 -13.78 6.95 14.21
N SER A 150 -13.74 6.48 15.45
CA SER A 150 -12.51 6.43 16.26
C SER A 150 -11.90 5.03 16.20
N TYR A 151 -10.60 4.97 15.94
CA TYR A 151 -9.83 3.72 15.91
C TYR A 151 -8.67 3.78 16.89
N ARG A 152 -8.26 2.63 17.41
CA ARG A 152 -7.02 2.49 18.21
C ARG A 152 -5.81 2.47 17.27
N VAL A 153 -5.50 3.61 16.68
CA VAL A 153 -4.33 3.83 15.82
C VAL A 153 -3.64 5.11 16.23
N LEU A 154 -2.36 5.20 15.89
CA LEU A 154 -1.52 6.38 16.11
C LEU A 154 -1.53 7.21 14.84
N THR A 155 -1.61 8.53 14.99
CA THR A 155 -1.50 9.49 13.88
C THR A 155 -0.42 10.54 14.19
N PRO A 156 0.26 11.09 13.17
CA PRO A 156 1.21 12.16 13.41
C PRO A 156 0.50 13.42 13.92
N LEU A 157 1.08 14.07 14.93
CA LEU A 157 0.72 15.42 15.34
C LEU A 157 1.37 16.42 14.38
N VAL A 158 0.55 17.19 13.69
CA VAL A 158 1.00 18.21 12.74
C VAL A 158 0.48 19.56 13.21
N VAL A 159 1.39 20.46 13.61
CA VAL A 159 1.05 21.76 14.21
C VAL A 159 0.12 21.58 15.43
N GLY A 160 0.44 20.60 16.29
CA GLY A 160 -0.30 20.33 17.53
C GLY A 160 -1.64 19.59 17.37
N ALA A 161 -2.07 19.28 16.14
CA ALA A 161 -3.30 18.54 15.89
C ALA A 161 -3.01 17.17 15.24
N PRO A 162 -3.69 16.08 15.65
CA PRO A 162 -3.52 14.77 15.03
C PRO A 162 -4.04 14.79 13.58
N LEU A 163 -3.32 14.16 12.66
CA LEU A 163 -3.78 14.02 11.29
C LEU A 163 -5.08 13.18 11.24
N PRO A 164 -6.13 13.61 10.51
CA PRO A 164 -7.42 12.92 10.49
C PRO A 164 -7.36 11.51 9.89
N VAL A 165 -8.38 10.72 10.24
CA VAL A 165 -8.69 9.44 9.61
C VAL A 165 -9.97 9.57 8.80
N PHE A 166 -9.94 9.13 7.55
CA PHE A 166 -11.06 9.30 6.61
C PHE A 166 -11.80 7.99 6.28
N ALA A 167 -11.22 6.85 6.67
CA ALA A 167 -11.81 5.54 6.45
C ALA A 167 -13.10 5.37 7.27
N PRO A 168 -14.19 4.84 6.69
CA PRO A 168 -15.47 4.67 7.41
C PRO A 168 -15.48 3.43 8.32
N THR A 169 -14.69 2.40 7.98
CA THR A 169 -14.59 1.15 8.76
C THR A 169 -13.14 0.78 9.03
N ILE A 170 -12.90 -0.06 10.04
CA ILE A 170 -11.56 -0.61 10.31
C ILE A 170 -11.03 -1.41 9.11
N LYS A 171 -11.91 -2.13 8.39
CA LYS A 171 -11.52 -2.89 7.20
C LYS A 171 -11.05 -1.96 6.08
N ASP A 172 -11.67 -0.80 5.95
CA ASP A 172 -11.28 0.22 4.98
C ASP A 172 -9.99 0.90 5.41
N LEU A 173 -9.81 1.18 6.70
CA LEU A 173 -8.56 1.72 7.25
C LEU A 173 -7.36 0.83 6.90
N LEU A 174 -7.47 -0.48 7.19
CA LEU A 174 -6.41 -1.46 6.90
C LEU A 174 -6.10 -1.60 5.41
N LYS A 175 -6.98 -1.13 4.52
CA LYS A 175 -6.84 -1.15 3.06
C LYS A 175 -6.53 0.23 2.46
N GLY A 176 -6.44 1.29 3.28
CA GLY A 176 -6.33 2.66 2.79
C GLY A 176 -7.54 3.10 1.94
N ASN A 177 -8.73 2.59 2.23
CA ASN A 177 -9.94 2.94 1.49
C ASN A 177 -10.67 4.14 2.11
N ILE A 178 -11.22 4.98 1.25
CA ILE A 178 -12.14 6.07 1.59
C ILE A 178 -13.29 6.10 0.58
N ASP A 179 -14.34 6.85 0.88
CA ASP A 179 -15.46 7.07 -0.05
C ASP A 179 -15.02 7.94 -1.23
N ALA A 180 -15.52 7.66 -2.44
CA ALA A 180 -15.19 8.43 -3.64
C ALA A 180 -15.58 9.92 -3.50
N GLU A 181 -16.73 10.22 -2.88
CA GLU A 181 -17.15 11.60 -2.57
C GLU A 181 -16.16 12.30 -1.65
N LYS A 182 -15.65 11.60 -0.64
CA LYS A 182 -14.67 12.14 0.31
C LYS A 182 -13.34 12.41 -0.38
N ALA A 183 -12.88 11.51 -1.26
CA ALA A 183 -11.69 11.74 -2.09
C ALA A 183 -11.82 13.01 -2.95
N ARG A 184 -12.97 13.20 -3.64
CA ARG A 184 -13.24 14.41 -4.43
C ARG A 184 -13.23 15.68 -3.58
N ALA A 185 -13.90 15.63 -2.42
CA ALA A 185 -13.97 16.76 -1.50
C ALA A 185 -12.58 17.15 -0.98
N LEU A 186 -11.76 16.16 -0.59
CA LEU A 186 -10.39 16.39 -0.15
C LEU A 186 -9.53 17.00 -1.27
N CYS A 187 -9.59 16.46 -2.49
CA CYS A 187 -8.85 17.02 -3.62
C CYS A 187 -9.26 18.48 -3.91
N THR A 188 -10.56 18.77 -3.84
CA THR A 188 -11.13 20.10 -4.07
C THR A 188 -10.67 21.09 -2.99
N VAL A 189 -10.80 20.74 -1.71
CA VAL A 189 -10.40 21.60 -0.58
C VAL A 189 -8.91 21.91 -0.59
N LEU A 190 -8.08 20.95 -0.99
CA LEU A 190 -6.62 21.08 -0.98
C LEU A 190 -6.05 21.63 -2.29
N GLY A 191 -6.86 21.70 -3.36
CA GLY A 191 -6.41 22.08 -4.69
C GLY A 191 -5.29 21.18 -5.20
N VAL A 192 -5.50 19.86 -5.12
CA VAL A 192 -4.57 18.81 -5.56
C VAL A 192 -5.24 17.88 -6.57
N ASP A 193 -4.44 17.19 -7.39
CA ASP A 193 -4.94 16.25 -8.39
C ASP A 193 -5.28 14.89 -7.77
N ALA A 194 -4.60 14.55 -6.68
CA ALA A 194 -4.85 13.34 -5.92
C ALA A 194 -4.49 13.48 -4.43
N VAL A 195 -5.10 12.64 -3.60
CA VAL A 195 -4.78 12.52 -2.17
C VAL A 195 -4.23 11.13 -1.85
N VAL A 196 -3.31 11.08 -0.90
CA VAL A 196 -2.60 9.87 -0.48
C VAL A 196 -3.06 9.44 0.91
N ILE A 197 -3.44 8.17 1.04
CA ILE A 197 -3.80 7.53 2.31
C ILE A 197 -2.75 6.46 2.62
N ILE A 198 -2.23 6.49 3.84
CA ILE A 198 -1.18 5.60 4.30
C ILE A 198 -1.65 4.88 5.57
N PHE A 199 -1.55 3.56 5.55
CA PHE A 199 -1.69 2.72 6.73
C PHE A 199 -0.41 1.90 6.92
N SER A 200 0.14 1.89 8.13
CA SER A 200 1.35 1.13 8.47
C SER A 200 1.10 0.27 9.71
N ASP A 201 1.22 -1.04 9.59
CA ASP A 201 1.23 -1.96 10.75
C ASP A 201 2.67 -2.20 11.19
N TRP A 202 2.99 -1.86 12.44
CA TRP A 202 4.27 -2.12 13.09
C TRP A 202 4.18 -3.38 13.93
N THR A 203 4.97 -4.37 13.54
CA THR A 203 5.00 -5.68 14.20
C THR A 203 6.43 -6.19 14.29
N THR A 204 6.60 -7.41 14.78
CA THR A 204 7.90 -8.06 14.93
C THR A 204 7.89 -9.45 14.33
N LYS A 205 9.07 -9.90 13.93
CA LYS A 205 9.30 -11.28 13.48
C LYS A 205 10.46 -11.88 14.22
N THR A 206 10.23 -13.02 14.86
CA THR A 206 11.26 -13.83 15.50
C THR A 206 11.91 -14.75 14.47
N GLY A 207 13.23 -14.82 14.45
CA GLY A 207 13.98 -15.76 13.61
C GLY A 207 13.76 -17.23 14.03
N SER A 208 13.79 -18.14 13.06
CA SER A 208 13.57 -19.58 13.28
C SER A 208 14.81 -20.31 13.80
N MET A 209 15.99 -20.01 13.25
CA MET A 209 17.26 -20.65 13.64
C MET A 209 17.92 -19.95 14.84
N PHE A 210 17.85 -18.62 14.89
CA PHE A 210 18.28 -17.79 16.01
C PHE A 210 17.09 -16.97 16.49
N PRO A 211 16.71 -17.03 17.78
CA PRO A 211 15.51 -16.38 18.30
C PRO A 211 15.70 -14.86 18.48
N THR A 212 16.28 -14.19 17.50
CA THR A 212 16.39 -12.73 17.41
C THR A 212 15.09 -12.15 16.89
N ILE A 213 14.69 -11.00 17.42
CA ILE A 213 13.51 -10.25 17.01
C ILE A 213 13.92 -9.17 16.03
N LYS A 214 13.20 -9.03 14.91
CA LYS A 214 13.39 -7.94 13.95
C LYS A 214 12.12 -7.12 13.78
N ALA A 215 12.28 -5.82 13.54
CA ALA A 215 11.19 -4.92 13.18
C ALA A 215 10.54 -5.37 11.87
N VAL A 216 9.22 -5.23 11.76
CA VAL A 216 8.47 -5.50 10.53
C VAL A 216 7.47 -4.37 10.32
N THR A 217 7.42 -3.84 9.10
CA THR A 217 6.39 -2.90 8.69
C THR A 217 5.55 -3.51 7.58
N LYS A 218 4.25 -3.23 7.60
CA LYS A 218 3.33 -3.58 6.52
C LYS A 218 2.62 -2.31 6.10
N ASN A 219 3.04 -1.77 4.96
CA ASN A 219 2.63 -0.46 4.51
C ASN A 219 1.64 -0.62 3.39
N VAL A 220 0.46 -0.05 3.57
CA VAL A 220 -0.57 0.07 2.54
C VAL A 220 -0.60 1.54 2.14
N VAL A 221 -0.43 1.79 0.83
CA VAL A 221 -0.50 3.13 0.28
C VAL A 221 -1.53 3.14 -0.83
N THR A 222 -2.47 4.06 -0.74
CA THR A 222 -3.46 4.28 -1.79
C THR A 222 -3.43 5.74 -2.25
N ILE A 223 -3.70 5.94 -3.53
CA ILE A 223 -3.80 7.26 -4.16
C ILE A 223 -5.18 7.36 -4.80
N TRP A 224 -5.91 8.42 -4.45
CA TRP A 224 -7.25 8.69 -4.94
C TRP A 224 -7.24 10.00 -5.73
N ASP A 225 -7.72 9.97 -6.97
CA ASP A 225 -7.76 11.15 -7.84
C ASP A 225 -8.93 12.09 -7.51
N ALA A 226 -8.91 13.29 -8.11
CA ALA A 226 -9.97 14.30 -7.99
C ALA A 226 -11.33 13.88 -8.58
N LYS A 227 -11.42 12.73 -9.27
CA LYS A 227 -12.69 12.13 -9.72
C LYS A 227 -13.24 11.12 -8.69
N GLY A 228 -12.45 10.79 -7.68
CA GLY A 228 -12.77 9.79 -6.67
C GLY A 228 -12.42 8.36 -7.08
N ASN A 229 -11.60 8.18 -8.11
CA ASN A 229 -11.07 6.87 -8.49
C ASN A 229 -9.80 6.57 -7.72
N LYS A 230 -9.66 5.32 -7.31
CA LYS A 230 -8.40 4.82 -6.76
C LYS A 230 -7.45 4.49 -7.90
N ARG A 231 -6.37 5.26 -8.01
CA ARG A 231 -5.36 5.11 -9.08
C ARG A 231 -4.21 4.22 -8.67
N PHE A 232 -3.94 4.13 -7.37
CA PHE A 232 -2.91 3.29 -6.81
C PHE A 232 -3.41 2.64 -5.53
N ALA A 233 -3.07 1.37 -5.34
CA ALA A 233 -3.37 0.63 -4.12
C ALA A 233 -2.40 -0.53 -3.99
N GLU A 234 -1.33 -0.32 -3.23
CA GLU A 234 -0.32 -1.34 -3.05
C GLU A 234 -0.03 -1.57 -1.58
N ARG A 235 0.36 -2.80 -1.29
CA ARG A 235 0.83 -3.20 0.03
C ARG A 235 2.23 -3.75 -0.08
N ARG A 236 3.11 -3.29 0.80
CA ARG A 236 4.45 -3.83 0.93
C ARG A 236 4.79 -4.13 2.38
N ASP A 237 5.18 -5.38 2.58
CA ASP A 237 5.63 -5.89 3.87
C ASP A 237 7.16 -5.98 3.82
N MET A 238 7.84 -5.48 4.85
CA MET A 238 9.29 -5.58 4.94
C MET A 238 9.77 -5.87 6.35
N VAL A 239 10.87 -6.59 6.43
CA VAL A 239 11.56 -6.95 7.67
C VAL A 239 12.84 -6.13 7.77
N GLY A 240 13.08 -5.56 8.95
CA GLY A 240 14.28 -4.82 9.28
C GLY A 240 15.54 -5.67 9.18
N LYS A 241 16.67 -5.00 9.05
CA LYS A 241 17.96 -5.68 8.85
C LYS A 241 18.56 -6.11 10.18
N LYS A 242 18.48 -5.26 11.21
CA LYS A 242 19.08 -5.53 12.52
C LYS A 242 18.10 -6.24 13.46
N ALA A 243 18.67 -6.93 14.44
CA ALA A 243 17.92 -7.44 15.56
C ALA A 243 17.63 -6.27 16.52
N ILE A 244 16.38 -6.17 16.98
CA ILE A 244 15.93 -5.18 17.98
C ILE A 244 15.76 -5.82 19.37
N GLY A 245 16.04 -7.11 19.49
CA GLY A 245 15.96 -7.85 20.74
C GLY A 245 16.10 -9.36 20.56
N SER A 246 15.88 -10.09 21.64
CA SER A 246 16.00 -11.55 21.71
C SER A 246 14.78 -12.14 22.41
N HIS A 247 14.33 -13.32 21.99
CA HIS A 247 13.27 -14.14 22.61
C HIS A 247 12.31 -13.41 23.58
N ARG A 248 11.23 -12.83 23.03
CA ARG A 248 10.17 -12.07 23.75
C ARG A 248 10.61 -10.82 24.52
N LEU A 249 11.89 -10.45 24.48
CA LEU A 249 12.43 -9.28 25.15
C LEU A 249 12.97 -8.28 24.12
N TYR A 250 12.36 -7.10 24.11
CA TYR A 250 12.93 -5.90 23.54
C TYR A 250 12.33 -4.69 24.25
N GLU A 251 13.11 -3.61 24.32
CA GLU A 251 12.67 -2.34 24.88
C GLU A 251 12.38 -1.36 23.74
N LEU A 252 11.30 -0.60 23.87
CA LEU A 252 11.05 0.50 22.97
C LEU A 252 11.97 1.66 23.34
N SER A 253 12.93 1.94 22.47
CA SER A 253 13.87 3.05 22.58
C SER A 253 13.91 3.78 21.24
N GLU A 254 14.58 4.94 21.18
CA GLU A 254 14.82 5.63 19.91
C GLU A 254 15.58 4.75 18.91
N GLU A 255 16.53 3.94 19.39
CA GLU A 255 17.29 3.01 18.56
C GLU A 255 16.39 1.92 17.96
N THR A 256 15.57 1.25 18.79
CA THR A 256 14.71 0.18 18.28
C THR A 256 13.61 0.73 17.38
N LEU A 257 13.04 1.89 17.72
CA LEU A 257 12.12 2.65 16.86
C LEU A 257 12.73 2.94 15.48
N GLY A 258 14.00 3.34 15.45
CA GLY A 258 14.76 3.62 14.24
C GLY A 258 14.75 2.46 13.23
N GLU A 259 14.70 1.21 13.69
CA GLU A 259 14.59 0.05 12.79
C GLU A 259 13.20 -0.06 12.14
N TRP A 260 12.10 0.28 12.83
CA TRP A 260 10.78 0.36 12.16
C TRP A 260 10.72 1.53 11.18
N ILE A 261 11.29 2.70 11.53
CA ILE A 261 11.35 3.87 10.64
C ILE A 261 12.18 3.54 9.39
N SER A 262 13.37 2.96 9.54
CA SER A 262 14.21 2.55 8.42
C SER A 262 13.52 1.52 7.52
N THR A 263 12.84 0.55 8.14
CA THR A 263 12.07 -0.47 7.41
C THR A 263 10.88 0.15 6.69
N TYR A 264 10.19 1.11 7.31
CA TYR A 264 9.14 1.89 6.67
C TYR A 264 9.67 2.64 5.45
N GLN A 265 10.75 3.42 5.61
CA GLN A 265 11.33 4.23 4.54
C GLN A 265 11.68 3.38 3.32
N ALA A 266 12.42 2.29 3.52
CA ALA A 266 12.82 1.45 2.41
C ALA A 266 11.61 0.72 1.78
N SER A 267 10.54 0.42 2.56
CA SER A 267 9.31 -0.16 2.02
C SER A 267 8.54 0.86 1.20
N PHE A 268 8.48 2.11 1.66
CA PHE A 268 7.76 3.19 1.00
C PHE A 268 8.48 3.61 -0.30
N ALA A 269 9.80 3.79 -0.26
CA ALA A 269 10.61 4.04 -1.45
C ALA A 269 10.43 2.94 -2.52
N ALA A 270 10.24 1.69 -2.09
CA ALA A 270 10.02 0.58 -3.00
C ALA A 270 8.56 0.44 -3.48
N LEU A 271 7.60 1.09 -2.82
CA LEU A 271 6.25 1.34 -3.33
C LEU A 271 6.24 2.51 -4.34
N MET A 272 7.18 3.45 -4.18
CA MET A 272 7.32 4.67 -4.99
C MET A 272 8.67 4.74 -5.71
N PRO A 273 9.05 3.74 -6.55
CA PRO A 273 10.37 3.75 -7.21
C PRO A 273 10.61 5.03 -8.04
N PRO A 274 11.84 5.53 -8.18
CA PRO A 274 12.10 6.70 -9.04
C PRO A 274 11.65 6.45 -10.49
N ILE A 275 11.18 7.49 -11.16
CA ILE A 275 10.89 7.47 -12.60
C ILE A 275 12.25 7.32 -13.31
N ARG A 276 12.34 6.35 -14.23
CA ARG A 276 13.55 6.09 -15.02
C ARG A 276 13.47 6.80 -16.36
#